data_AF-A0A9P5MS91-F1
#
_entry.id   AF-A0A9P5MS91-F1
#
_cell.length_a   1.000
_cell.length_b   1.000
_cell.length_c   1.000
_cell.angle_alpha   90.00
_cell.angle_beta   90.00
_cell.angle_gamma   90.00
#
_symmetry.space_group_name_H-M   'P 1'
#
loop_
_entity.id
_entity.type
_entity.pdbx_description
1 polymer ?
#
loop_
_entity_poly.entity_id
_entity_poly.type
_entity_poly.pdbx_seq_one_letter_code
_entity_poly.pdbx_strand_id
1 'polypeptide(L)'
;MPARHSGLQKEVLALYRRALRMVRTKPPSSRDKFRLFVRYSFKTQASSVSPRSVSTVEHLIRRGQRQVETYENSAVRDCWVSQEMRDWEAQERGGIRP
;
A
#
# COMPACT_ATOMS: atom_id res chain seq x y z
N MET A 1 12.99 1.71 22.21
CA MET A 1 11.62 1.35 22.62
C MET A 1 10.75 1.25 21.38
N PRO A 2 9.95 0.18 21.16
CA PRO A 2 9.02 0.14 20.04
C PRO A 2 8.02 1.30 20.17
N ALA A 3 7.78 2.02 19.07
CA ALA A 3 6.79 3.08 19.06
C ALA A 3 5.41 2.49 19.44
N ARG A 4 4.76 3.06 20.48
CA ARG A 4 3.40 2.64 20.87
C ARG A 4 2.41 3.12 19.81
N HIS A 5 2.12 2.26 18.85
CA HIS A 5 1.08 2.52 17.86
C HIS A 5 -0.32 2.40 18.46
N SER A 6 -1.21 3.32 18.07
CA SER A 6 -2.65 3.22 18.38
C SER A 6 -3.27 1.98 17.73
N GLY A 7 -4.46 1.56 18.18
CA GLY A 7 -5.18 0.43 17.56
C GLY A 7 -5.36 0.63 16.06
N LEU A 8 -5.82 1.81 15.66
CA LEU A 8 -6.00 2.18 14.26
C LEU A 8 -4.68 2.16 13.45
N GLN A 9 -3.58 2.65 14.01
CA GLN A 9 -2.27 2.56 13.36
C GLN A 9 -1.83 1.10 13.16
N LYS A 10 -2.09 0.23 14.13
CA LYS A 10 -1.80 -1.21 14.00
C LYS A 10 -2.63 -1.85 12.87
N GLU A 11 -3.89 -1.45 12.70
CA GLU A 11 -4.74 -1.92 11.61
C GLU A 11 -4.21 -1.49 10.24
N VAL A 12 -3.81 -0.22 10.08
CA VAL A 12 -3.18 0.27 8.84
C VAL A 12 -1.91 -0.55 8.53
N LEU A 13 -1.05 -0.77 9.53
CA LEU A 13 0.18 -1.55 9.35
C LEU A 13 -0.12 -3.04 9.07
N ALA A 14 -1.16 -3.61 9.66
CA ALA A 14 -1.59 -4.98 9.37
C ALA A 14 -2.09 -5.11 7.93
N LEU A 15 -2.88 -4.14 7.46
CA LEU A 15 -3.37 -4.09 6.09
C LEU A 15 -2.22 -3.94 5.09
N TYR A 16 -1.25 -3.06 5.35
CA TYR A 16 -0.07 -2.91 4.50
C TYR A 16 0.74 -4.21 4.40
N ARG A 17 0.99 -4.88 5.53
CA ARG A 17 1.66 -6.19 5.55
C ARG A 17 0.86 -7.29 4.83
N ARG A 18 -0.47 -7.27 4.90
CA ARG A 18 -1.34 -8.19 4.14
C ARG A 18 -1.18 -7.92 2.64
N ALA A 19 -1.26 -6.67 2.21
CA ALA A 19 -1.07 -6.28 0.80
C ALA A 19 0.31 -6.73 0.25
N LEU A 20 1.39 -6.53 1.01
CA LEU A 20 2.73 -7.00 0.60
C LEU A 20 2.84 -8.53 0.54
N ARG A 21 2.12 -9.27 1.40
CA ARG A 21 2.05 -10.73 1.30
C ARG A 21 1.25 -11.18 0.08
N MET A 22 0.14 -10.52 -0.23
CA MET A 22 -0.61 -10.74 -1.46
C MET A 22 0.27 -10.54 -2.70
N VAL A 23 1.13 -9.51 -2.74
CA VAL A 23 2.06 -9.30 -3.87
C VAL A 23 2.93 -10.55 -4.12
N ARG A 24 3.35 -11.27 -3.08
CA ARG A 24 4.18 -12.48 -3.21
C ARG A 24 3.45 -13.64 -3.87
N THR A 25 2.12 -13.65 -3.87
CA THR A 25 1.31 -14.69 -4.52
C THR A 25 1.13 -14.44 -6.02
N LYS A 26 1.51 -13.25 -6.53
CA LYS A 26 1.38 -12.88 -7.94
C LYS A 26 2.47 -13.45 -8.83
N PRO A 27 2.23 -13.56 -10.16
CA PRO A 27 3.24 -13.99 -11.12
C PRO A 27 4.50 -13.10 -11.06
N PRO A 28 5.72 -13.65 -11.18
CA PRO A 28 6.95 -12.88 -11.11
C PRO A 28 6.99 -11.64 -12.02
N SER A 29 6.41 -11.73 -13.22
CA SER A 29 6.37 -10.65 -14.21
C SER A 29 5.54 -9.43 -13.80
N SER A 30 4.58 -9.58 -12.89
CA SER A 30 3.69 -8.49 -12.42
C SER A 30 3.92 -8.08 -10.96
N ARG A 31 4.75 -8.83 -10.21
CA ARG A 31 5.04 -8.55 -8.79
C ARG A 31 5.51 -7.12 -8.54
N ASP A 32 6.40 -6.62 -9.38
CA ASP A 32 6.95 -5.26 -9.22
C ASP A 32 5.87 -4.19 -9.42
N LYS A 33 4.95 -4.40 -10.37
CA LYS A 33 3.81 -3.50 -10.56
C LYS A 33 2.90 -3.47 -9.33
N PHE A 34 2.54 -4.63 -8.79
CA PHE A 34 1.73 -4.70 -7.57
C PHE A 34 2.45 -4.09 -6.37
N ARG A 35 3.76 -4.32 -6.24
CA ARG A 35 4.58 -3.74 -5.16
C ARG A 35 4.59 -2.22 -5.25
N LEU A 36 4.81 -1.69 -6.44
CA LEU A 36 4.79 -0.25 -6.70
C LEU A 36 3.41 0.33 -6.38
N PHE A 37 2.35 -0.25 -6.92
CA PHE A 37 0.97 0.18 -6.68
C PHE A 37 0.64 0.26 -5.18
N VAL A 38 0.99 -0.79 -4.42
CA VAL A 38 0.78 -0.84 -2.96
C VAL A 38 1.59 0.23 -2.25
N ARG A 39 2.89 0.35 -2.54
CA ARG A 39 3.76 1.34 -1.89
C ARG A 39 3.29 2.78 -2.15
N TYR A 40 3.03 3.10 -3.42
CA TYR A 40 2.55 4.41 -3.84
C TYR A 40 1.25 4.75 -3.13
N SER A 41 0.25 3.87 -3.21
CA SER A 41 -1.08 4.10 -2.64
C SER A 41 -1.02 4.39 -1.14
N PHE A 42 -0.27 3.59 -0.37
CA PHE A 42 -0.14 3.81 1.08
C PHE A 42 0.63 5.09 1.40
N LYS A 43 1.67 5.42 0.64
CA LYS A 43 2.46 6.64 0.84
C LYS A 43 1.68 7.90 0.51
N THR A 44 0.99 7.93 -0.63
CA THR A 44 0.14 9.05 -1.04
C THR A 44 -0.97 9.30 -0.02
N GLN A 45 -1.66 8.25 0.45
CA GLN A 45 -2.69 8.40 1.48
C GLN A 45 -2.13 8.83 2.85
N ALA A 46 -0.95 8.34 3.24
CA ALA A 46 -0.31 8.76 4.48
C ALA A 46 0.12 10.24 4.46
N SER A 47 0.47 10.77 3.29
CA SER A 47 0.83 12.18 3.11
C SER A 47 -0.39 13.10 2.99
N SER A 48 -1.52 12.60 2.47
CA SER A 48 -2.72 13.40 2.21
C SER A 48 -3.73 13.41 3.35
N VAL A 49 -3.71 12.41 4.23
CA VAL A 49 -4.70 12.26 5.31
C VAL A 49 -4.08 12.60 6.66
N SER A 50 -4.69 13.57 7.36
CA SER A 50 -4.32 13.88 8.73
C SER A 50 -4.54 12.68 9.65
N PRO A 51 -3.57 12.32 10.52
CA PRO A 51 -3.74 11.27 11.51
C PRO A 51 -4.91 11.49 12.49
N ARG A 52 -5.40 12.73 12.59
CA ARG A 52 -6.56 13.10 13.43
C ARG A 52 -7.90 12.79 12.77
N SER A 53 -7.94 12.57 11.46
CA SER A 53 -9.15 12.28 10.71
C SER A 53 -9.52 10.80 10.80
N VAL A 54 -9.89 10.34 12.00
CA VAL A 54 -10.12 8.92 12.33
C VAL A 54 -11.13 8.27 11.40
N SER A 55 -12.29 8.90 11.15
CA SER A 55 -13.34 8.37 10.27
C SER A 55 -12.86 8.17 8.82
N THR A 56 -12.04 9.09 8.32
CA THR A 56 -11.42 8.97 6.99
C THR A 56 -10.45 7.81 6.94
N VAL A 57 -9.59 7.66 7.97
CA VAL A 57 -8.64 6.54 8.04
C VAL A 57 -9.38 5.20 8.10
N GLU A 58 -10.43 5.08 8.90
CA GLU A 58 -11.26 3.88 8.94
C GLU A 58 -11.93 3.57 7.59
N HIS A 59 -12.47 4.58 6.92
CA HIS A 59 -13.04 4.41 5.59
C HIS A 59 -11.99 3.87 4.61
N LEU A 60 -10.78 4.41 4.64
CA LEU A 60 -9.67 3.96 3.82
C LEU A 60 -9.21 2.55 4.15
N ILE A 61 -9.20 2.15 5.43
CA ILE A 61 -8.92 0.78 5.84
C ILE A 61 -9.96 -0.17 5.25
N ARG A 62 -11.27 0.12 5.40
CA ARG A 62 -12.35 -0.71 4.84
C ARG A 62 -12.26 -0.80 3.31
N ARG A 63 -11.95 0.30 2.64
CA ARG A 63 -11.73 0.31 1.18
C ARG A 63 -10.52 -0.55 0.79
N GLY A 64 -9.39 -0.38 1.48
CA GLY A 64 -8.17 -1.12 1.20
C GLY A 64 -8.29 -2.62 1.48
N GLN A 65 -9.02 -3.02 2.52
CA GLN A 65 -9.31 -4.43 2.81
C GLN A 65 -10.03 -5.11 1.64
N ARG A 66 -11.11 -4.50 1.14
CA ARG A 66 -11.83 -5.00 -0.04
C ARG A 66 -10.95 -5.07 -1.28
N GLN A 67 -10.09 -4.08 -1.49
CA GLN A 67 -9.16 -4.08 -2.62
C GLN A 67 -8.13 -5.21 -2.53
N VAL A 68 -7.56 -5.44 -1.34
CA VAL A 68 -6.63 -6.54 -1.10
C VAL A 68 -7.32 -7.89 -1.29
N GLU A 69 -8.56 -8.05 -0.83
CA GLU A 69 -9.36 -9.27 -1.05
C GLU A 69 -9.56 -9.57 -2.53
N THR A 70 -9.95 -8.56 -3.33
CA THR A 70 -10.04 -8.71 -4.79
C THR A 70 -8.71 -9.13 -5.39
N TYR A 71 -7.61 -8.51 -4.95
CA TYR A 71 -6.28 -8.88 -5.42
C TYR A 71 -5.75 -10.16 -4.81
N GLU A 72 -6.32 -10.75 -3.76
CA GLU A 72 -5.91 -12.07 -3.29
C GLU A 72 -6.43 -13.19 -4.20
N ASN A 73 -7.48 -12.92 -5.00
CA ASN A 73 -7.98 -13.84 -6.00
C ASN A 73 -6.88 -14.19 -7.03
N SER A 74 -6.66 -15.49 -7.26
CA SER A 74 -5.66 -16.03 -8.19
C SER A 74 -5.94 -15.74 -9.66
N ALA A 75 -7.20 -15.40 -9.99
CA ALA A 75 -7.58 -14.93 -11.33
C ALA A 75 -6.99 -13.56 -11.66
N VAL A 76 -6.75 -12.70 -10.66
CA VAL A 76 -6.15 -11.38 -10.87
C VAL A 76 -4.63 -11.52 -10.93
N ARG A 77 -4.08 -11.43 -12.15
CA ARG A 77 -2.65 -11.71 -12.40
C ARG A 77 -1.81 -10.49 -12.73
N ASP A 78 -2.42 -9.35 -13.02
CA ASP A 78 -1.72 -8.11 -13.34
C ASP A 78 -2.46 -6.91 -12.75
N CYS A 79 -1.76 -5.78 -12.64
CA CYS A 79 -2.35 -4.50 -12.29
C CYS A 79 -1.78 -3.39 -13.17
N TRP A 80 -2.56 -2.34 -13.37
CA TRP A 80 -2.09 -1.15 -14.06
C TRP A 80 -1.30 -0.25 -13.11
N VAL A 81 -0.26 0.39 -13.65
CA VAL A 81 0.61 1.34 -12.96
C VAL A 81 0.79 2.53 -13.88
N SER A 82 0.48 3.74 -13.39
CA SER A 82 0.63 4.98 -14.15
C SER A 82 2.09 5.37 -14.36
N GLN A 83 2.34 6.28 -15.30
CA GLN A 83 3.67 6.88 -15.45
C GLN A 83 4.09 7.63 -14.19
N GLU A 84 3.17 8.39 -13.58
CA GLU A 84 3.38 9.07 -12.30
C GLU A 84 3.88 8.13 -11.20
N MET A 85 3.30 6.92 -11.07
CA MET A 85 3.76 5.94 -10.09
C MET A 85 5.20 5.49 -10.37
N ARG A 86 5.56 5.29 -11.65
CA ARG A 86 6.91 4.89 -12.04
C ARG A 86 7.92 6.00 -11.74
N ASP A 87 7.56 7.24 -12.05
CA ASP A 87 8.37 8.42 -11.78
C ASP A 87 8.56 8.62 -10.28
N TRP A 88 7.51 8.42 -9.49
CA TRP A 88 7.58 8.43 -8.02
C TRP A 88 8.54 7.37 -7.49
N GLU A 89 8.52 6.14 -8.02
CA GLU A 89 9.46 5.10 -7.60
C GLU A 89 10.91 5.41 -7.98
N ALA A 90 11.13 6.00 -9.16
CA ALA A 90 12.46 6.44 -9.59
C ALA A 90 13.01 7.51 -8.64
N GLN A 91 12.19 8.50 -8.26
CA GLN A 91 12.55 9.56 -7.32
C GLN A 91 12.83 9.00 -5.91
N GLU A 92 11.98 8.11 -5.40
CA GLU A 92 12.14 7.50 -4.06
C GLU A 92 13.36 6.57 -3.97
N ARG A 93 13.76 5.90 -5.06
CA ARG A 93 14.96 5.05 -5.10
C ARG A 93 16.25 5.85 -5.31
N GLY A 94 16.18 7.01 -5.97
CA GLY A 94 17.32 7.91 -6.16
C GLY A 94 17.64 8.77 -4.93
N GLY A 95 16.69 8.92 -4.01
CA GLY A 95 16.89 9.61 -2.73
C GLY A 95 17.41 8.67 -1.64
N ILE A 96 18.73 8.65 -1.42
CA ILE A 96 19.26 8.35 -0.08
C ILE A 96 18.66 9.42 0.84
N ARG A 97 17.67 9.05 1.66
CA ARG A 97 17.20 9.96 2.71
C ARG A 97 18.29 10.05 3.79
N PRO A 98 18.63 11.24 4.29
CA PRO A 98 19.40 11.38 5.53
C PRO A 98 18.67 10.76 6.72
#